data_AF-A0A943CP26-F1
#
_entry.id   AF-A0A943CP26-F1
#
_cell.length_a   1.000
_cell.length_b   1.000
_cell.length_c   1.000
_cell.angle_alpha   90.00
_cell.angle_beta   90.00
_cell.angle_gamma   90.00
#
_symmetry.space_group_name_H-M   'P 1'
#
loop_
_entity.id
_entity.type
_entity.pdbx_description
1 polymer ?
#
loop_
_entity_poly.entity_id
_entity_poly.type
_entity_poly.pdbx_seq_one_letter_code
_entity_poly.pdbx_strand_id
1 'polypeptide(L)'
;MFRDFSDEAKQKLLKYVDEVTADGTWDRVKDWFGDAGLTIQSWLGQLSIQNYVNDVDTYHKKVLDKNNTTAKQIGEIFSNVQAVDTRYLSIAGSEAACGDDIIKLIRDLASAIDPNGGNMDMGRMKGVLDADVENIRNARATAERAVEEKMLGTEAEGCMNSEDPVNLSTGNFIYEHEDLKVGGEIPLSFHRYYNSKDRRSGVLGDCFLHNYQTAIE
;
A
#
# COMPACT_ATOMS: atom_id res chain seq x y z
N MET A 1 -7.48 18.58 1.96
CA MET A 1 -7.08 18.30 3.36
C MET A 1 -5.93 17.31 3.30
N PHE A 2 -4.74 17.70 3.76
CA PHE A 2 -3.59 16.78 3.86
C PHE A 2 -3.83 15.87 5.08
N ARG A 3 -3.71 14.56 4.90
CA ARG A 3 -3.81 13.59 6.01
C ARG A 3 -2.39 13.17 6.37
N ASP A 4 -1.95 13.55 7.57
CA ASP A 4 -0.60 13.32 8.07
C ASP A 4 -0.57 12.03 8.92
N PHE A 5 0.20 11.04 8.48
CA PHE A 5 0.40 9.75 9.15
C PHE A 5 1.83 9.56 9.69
N SER A 6 2.54 10.66 9.93
CA SER A 6 3.86 10.66 10.58
C SER A 6 3.80 10.10 12.02
N ASP A 7 4.95 9.63 12.52
CA ASP A 7 5.05 9.17 13.91
C ASP A 7 4.77 10.31 14.90
N GLU A 8 5.12 11.55 14.53
CA GLU A 8 4.80 12.76 15.27
C GLU A 8 3.28 12.99 15.34
N ALA A 9 2.56 12.82 14.22
CA ALA A 9 1.10 12.91 14.19
C ALA A 9 0.43 11.77 14.99
N LYS A 10 1.01 10.57 14.99
CA LYS A 10 0.56 9.43 15.81
C LYS A 10 0.66 9.75 17.29
N GLN A 11 1.84 10.19 17.74
CA GLN A 11 2.07 10.57 19.14
C GLN A 11 1.15 11.72 19.55
N LYS A 12 0.88 12.64 18.63
CA LYS A 12 -0.05 13.75 18.85
C LYS A 12 -1.46 13.25 19.19
N LEU A 13 -2.00 12.35 18.38
CA LEU A 13 -3.34 11.80 18.58
C LEU A 13 -3.42 10.89 19.82
N LEU A 14 -2.38 10.11 20.12
CA LEU A 14 -2.32 9.27 21.31
C LEU A 14 -2.41 10.12 22.59
N LYS A 15 -1.70 11.25 22.66
CA LYS A 15 -1.78 12.17 23.80
C LYS A 15 -3.17 12.79 23.97
N TYR A 16 -3.89 13.07 22.88
CA TYR A 16 -5.27 13.53 22.98
C TYR A 16 -6.20 12.48 23.57
N VAL A 17 -6.00 11.19 23.26
CA VAL A 17 -6.80 10.12 23.85
C VAL A 17 -6.46 9.90 25.32
N ASP A 18 -5.18 9.97 25.72
CA ASP A 18 -4.78 9.87 27.12
C ASP A 18 -5.45 10.95 28.00
N GLU A 19 -5.65 12.16 27.46
CA GLU A 19 -6.36 13.24 28.16
C GLU A 19 -7.89 13.15 28.12
N VAL A 20 -8.48 12.49 27.12
CA VAL A 20 -9.93 12.22 27.10
C VAL A 20 -10.28 11.07 28.05
N THR A 21 -9.31 10.18 28.33
CA THR A 21 -9.50 8.97 29.14
C THR A 21 -9.04 9.11 30.59
N ALA A 22 -8.05 9.95 30.88
CA ALA A 22 -7.69 10.35 32.24
C ALA A 22 -8.22 11.77 32.49
N ASP A 23 -8.85 12.04 33.65
CA ASP A 23 -9.39 13.35 34.06
C ASP A 23 -8.29 14.45 34.24
N GLY A 24 -7.45 14.65 33.22
CA GLY A 24 -6.20 15.42 33.23
C GLY A 24 -6.30 16.78 32.56
N THR A 25 -5.41 17.70 32.98
CA THR A 25 -5.46 19.13 32.64
C THR A 25 -4.80 19.44 31.29
N TRP A 26 -5.62 19.95 30.35
CA TRP A 26 -5.30 20.40 28.98
C TRP A 26 -4.04 21.27 28.82
N ASP A 27 -3.64 21.97 29.88
CA ASP A 27 -2.47 22.85 29.85
C ASP A 27 -1.16 22.06 29.68
N ARG A 28 -1.07 20.80 30.15
CA ARG A 28 0.14 19.97 30.01
C ARG A 28 0.36 19.48 28.58
N VAL A 29 -0.70 19.11 27.88
CA VAL A 29 -0.60 18.72 26.47
C VAL A 29 -0.31 19.92 25.58
N LYS A 30 -0.89 21.09 25.86
CA LYS A 30 -0.55 22.35 25.19
C LYS A 30 0.93 22.72 25.35
N ASP A 31 1.48 22.62 26.56
CA ASP A 31 2.88 22.92 26.84
C ASP A 31 3.82 22.01 26.03
N TRP A 32 3.52 20.71 26.02
CA TRP A 32 4.25 19.72 25.21
C TRP A 32 4.20 20.00 23.70
N PHE A 33 3.03 20.37 23.16
CA PHE A 33 2.89 20.75 21.74
C PHE A 33 3.47 22.13 21.43
N GLY A 34 3.50 23.05 22.38
CA GLY A 34 4.17 24.34 22.25
C GLY A 34 5.67 24.15 22.06
N ASP A 35 6.27 23.29 22.90
CA ASP A 35 7.70 22.98 22.86
C ASP A 35 8.08 22.16 21.61
N ALA A 36 7.28 21.15 21.22
CA ALA A 36 7.49 20.41 19.96
C ALA A 36 7.19 21.28 18.72
N GLY A 37 6.26 22.23 18.85
CA GLY A 37 5.89 23.19 17.82
C GLY A 37 7.00 24.15 17.44
N LEU A 38 7.93 24.48 18.36
CA LEU A 38 9.12 25.28 18.07
C LEU A 38 10.07 24.59 17.07
N THR A 39 10.14 23.26 17.11
CA THR A 39 10.97 22.46 16.19
C THR A 39 10.34 22.38 14.78
N ILE A 40 9.00 22.30 14.72
CA ILE A 40 8.19 22.21 13.48
C ILE A 40 7.92 23.60 12.86
N GLN A 41 7.89 24.67 13.67
CA GLN A 41 7.73 26.06 13.22
C GLN A 41 8.80 26.48 12.21
N SER A 42 10.00 25.88 12.24
CA SER A 42 11.04 26.19 11.26
C SER A 42 10.65 25.79 9.83
N TRP A 43 9.84 24.73 9.67
CA TRP A 43 9.37 24.22 8.39
C TRP A 43 8.01 24.83 7.96
N LEU A 44 7.08 25.06 8.91
CA LEU A 44 5.76 25.65 8.64
C LEU A 44 5.72 27.19 8.67
N GLY A 45 6.75 27.83 9.24
CA GLY A 45 6.88 29.28 9.37
C GLY A 45 6.94 30.03 8.03
N GLN A 46 7.16 29.30 6.93
CA GLN A 46 7.16 29.85 5.58
C GLN A 46 5.74 30.04 5.00
N LEU A 47 4.68 29.53 5.65
CA LEU A 47 3.31 29.52 5.11
C LEU A 47 2.19 30.01 6.07
N SER A 48 2.52 30.61 7.22
CA SER A 48 1.54 31.26 8.14
C SER A 48 0.32 30.39 8.54
N ILE A 49 0.56 29.16 9.01
CA ILE A 49 -0.49 28.13 9.22
C ILE A 49 -1.02 28.10 10.68
N GLN A 50 -0.53 28.95 11.59
CA GLN A 50 -0.78 28.83 13.05
C GLN A 50 -2.27 28.83 13.46
N ASN A 51 -3.11 29.64 12.82
CA ASN A 51 -4.55 29.64 13.11
C ASN A 51 -5.24 28.33 12.69
N TYR A 52 -4.81 27.76 11.56
CA TYR A 52 -5.35 26.49 11.05
C TYR A 52 -4.96 25.30 11.93
N VAL A 53 -3.77 25.33 12.55
CA VAL A 53 -3.35 24.27 13.48
C VAL A 53 -4.25 24.21 14.72
N ASN A 54 -4.58 25.36 15.31
CA ASN A 54 -5.46 25.43 16.48
C ASN A 54 -6.88 24.92 16.20
N ASP A 55 -7.39 25.22 15.01
CA ASP A 55 -8.71 24.74 14.56
C ASP A 55 -8.71 23.22 14.31
N VAL A 56 -7.64 22.69 13.70
CA VAL A 56 -7.47 21.25 13.45
C VAL A 56 -7.36 20.46 14.76
N ASP A 57 -6.65 20.99 15.76
CA ASP A 57 -6.47 20.32 17.05
C ASP A 57 -7.79 20.26 17.84
N THR A 58 -8.55 21.35 17.82
CA THR A 58 -9.89 21.41 18.41
C THR A 58 -10.85 20.46 17.71
N TYR A 59 -10.74 20.33 16.39
CA TYR A 59 -11.54 19.40 15.60
C TYR A 59 -11.24 17.93 15.93
N HIS A 60 -9.96 17.53 15.92
CA HIS A 60 -9.57 16.15 16.23
C HIS A 60 -10.00 15.72 17.63
N LYS A 61 -9.88 16.60 18.63
CA LYS A 61 -10.37 16.32 19.99
C LYS A 61 -11.87 16.02 20.00
N LYS A 62 -12.69 16.87 19.37
CA LYS A 62 -14.15 16.67 19.29
C LYS A 62 -14.52 15.39 18.58
N VAL A 63 -13.77 14.98 17.55
CA VAL A 63 -14.02 13.75 16.80
C VAL A 63 -13.65 12.51 17.62
N LEU A 64 -12.50 12.52 18.32
CA LEU A 64 -12.06 11.40 19.15
C LEU A 64 -12.98 11.18 20.35
N ASP A 65 -13.39 12.28 21.01
CA ASP A 65 -14.33 12.28 22.14
C ASP A 65 -15.70 11.73 21.71
N LYS A 66 -16.27 12.26 20.62
CA LYS A 66 -17.56 11.77 20.07
C LYS A 66 -17.55 10.29 19.69
N ASN A 67 -16.39 9.75 19.28
CA ASN A 67 -16.26 8.37 18.85
C ASN A 67 -15.67 7.45 19.93
N ASN A 68 -15.45 7.95 21.16
CA ASN A 68 -14.81 7.22 22.27
C ASN A 68 -13.56 6.45 21.84
N THR A 69 -12.72 7.08 21.00
CA THR A 69 -11.59 6.41 20.35
C THR A 69 -10.47 6.13 21.35
N THR A 70 -9.97 4.89 21.36
CA THR A 70 -8.90 4.43 22.26
C THR A 70 -7.52 4.55 21.61
N ALA A 71 -6.46 4.60 22.44
CA ALA A 71 -5.07 4.60 21.99
C ALA A 71 -4.76 3.38 21.11
N LYS A 72 -5.38 2.24 21.41
CA LYS A 72 -5.29 1.01 20.61
C LYS A 72 -5.83 1.21 19.19
N GLN A 73 -7.00 1.83 19.04
CA GLN A 73 -7.62 2.09 17.74
C GLN A 73 -6.79 3.09 16.90
N ILE A 74 -6.20 4.11 17.52
CA ILE A 74 -5.26 5.00 16.83
C ILE A 74 -4.01 4.22 16.38
N GLY A 75 -3.47 3.38 17.25
CA GLY A 75 -2.34 2.51 16.92
C GLY A 75 -2.63 1.63 15.71
N GLU A 76 -3.79 0.97 15.70
CA GLU A 76 -4.26 0.11 14.60
C GLU A 76 -4.40 0.90 13.28
N ILE A 77 -4.99 2.11 13.31
CA ILE A 77 -5.12 2.95 12.10
C ILE A 77 -3.75 3.29 11.51
N PHE A 78 -2.80 3.75 12.33
CA PHE A 78 -1.45 4.12 11.85
C PHE A 78 -0.68 2.90 11.34
N SER A 79 -0.78 1.77 12.03
CA SER A 79 -0.17 0.51 11.57
C SER A 79 -0.75 0.06 10.24
N ASN A 80 -2.07 0.15 10.06
CA ASN A 80 -2.72 -0.21 8.79
C ASN A 80 -2.28 0.72 7.64
N VAL A 81 -2.14 2.03 7.90
CA VAL A 81 -1.66 2.98 6.89
C VAL A 81 -0.19 2.73 6.54
N GLN A 82 0.69 2.53 7.53
CA GLN A 82 2.10 2.19 7.28
C GLN A 82 2.25 0.87 6.51
N ALA A 83 1.37 -0.11 6.77
CA ALA A 83 1.33 -1.36 6.01
C ALA A 83 0.99 -1.09 4.53
N VAL A 84 0.02 -0.21 4.27
CA VAL A 84 -0.33 0.23 2.90
C VAL A 84 0.84 0.97 2.23
N ASP A 85 1.50 1.89 2.92
CA ASP A 85 2.64 2.65 2.39
C ASP A 85 3.83 1.73 2.06
N THR A 86 4.14 0.78 2.94
CA THR A 86 5.18 -0.24 2.70
C THR A 86 4.86 -1.07 1.46
N ARG A 87 3.58 -1.38 1.21
CA ARG A 87 3.13 -2.09 0.01
C ARG A 87 3.39 -1.26 -1.25
N TYR A 88 3.04 0.02 -1.27
CA TYR A 88 3.31 0.90 -2.41
C TYR A 88 4.81 1.14 -2.62
N LEU A 89 5.61 1.21 -1.56
CA LEU A 89 7.08 1.29 -1.65
C LEU A 89 7.68 0.06 -2.32
N SER A 90 7.14 -1.14 -2.07
CA SER A 90 7.64 -2.36 -2.72
C SER A 90 7.38 -2.36 -4.23
N ILE A 91 6.22 -1.87 -4.67
CA ILE A 91 5.88 -1.68 -6.08
C ILE A 91 6.79 -0.62 -6.70
N ALA A 92 6.95 0.54 -6.06
CA ALA A 92 7.85 1.59 -6.53
C ALA A 92 9.32 1.11 -6.61
N GLY A 93 9.75 0.24 -5.69
CA GLY A 93 11.08 -0.38 -5.71
C GLY A 93 11.28 -1.33 -6.89
N SER A 94 10.26 -2.10 -7.27
CA SER A 94 10.32 -2.96 -8.47
C SER A 94 10.36 -2.16 -9.78
N GLU A 95 9.65 -1.02 -9.85
CA GLU A 95 9.74 -0.08 -10.96
C GLU A 95 11.10 0.64 -11.02
N ALA A 96 11.68 0.97 -9.85
CA ALA A 96 13.02 1.54 -9.77
C ALA A 96 14.10 0.57 -10.31
N ALA A 97 13.98 -0.73 -10.02
CA ALA A 97 14.87 -1.75 -10.56
C ALA A 97 14.80 -1.83 -12.10
N CYS A 98 13.58 -1.74 -12.67
CA CYS A 98 13.41 -1.64 -14.13
C CYS A 98 14.09 -0.37 -14.69
N GLY A 99 13.99 0.76 -13.98
CA GLY A 99 14.70 1.99 -14.31
C GLY A 99 16.22 1.85 -14.29
N ASP A 100 16.77 1.18 -13.28
CA ASP A 100 18.21 0.90 -13.16
C ASP A 100 18.71 0.01 -14.31
N ASP A 101 17.93 -1.00 -14.72
CA ASP A 101 18.24 -1.86 -15.86
C ASP A 101 18.20 -1.08 -17.20
N ILE A 102 17.27 -0.14 -17.37
CA ILE A 102 17.25 0.75 -18.54
C ILE A 102 18.48 1.68 -18.55
N ILE A 103 18.85 2.23 -17.40
CA ILE A 103 20.04 3.09 -17.28
C ILE A 103 21.29 2.27 -17.61
N LYS A 104 21.36 1.02 -17.14
CA LYS A 104 22.45 0.10 -17.46
C LYS A 104 22.54 -0.18 -18.96
N LEU A 105 21.41 -0.50 -19.61
CA LEU A 105 21.35 -0.67 -21.06
C LEU A 105 21.90 0.54 -21.82
N ILE A 106 21.53 1.76 -21.40
CA ILE A 106 22.02 2.99 -22.03
C ILE A 106 23.54 3.14 -21.85
N ARG A 107 24.08 2.85 -20.66
CA ARG A 107 25.53 2.90 -20.40
C ARG A 107 26.28 1.87 -21.23
N ASP A 108 25.77 0.65 -21.30
CA ASP A 108 26.46 -0.43 -21.99
C ASP A 108 26.42 -0.24 -23.51
N LEU A 109 25.31 0.29 -24.06
CA LEU A 109 25.23 0.76 -25.46
C LEU A 109 26.22 1.89 -25.74
N ALA A 110 26.28 2.90 -24.86
CA ALA A 110 27.23 4.01 -25.00
C ALA A 110 28.70 3.52 -24.94
N SER A 111 28.98 2.50 -24.14
CA SER A 111 30.33 1.91 -24.02
C SER A 111 30.79 1.15 -25.27
N ALA A 112 29.85 0.69 -26.09
CA ALA A 112 30.13 -0.07 -27.30
C ALA A 112 30.33 0.82 -28.55
N ILE A 113 30.14 2.13 -28.40
CA ILE A 113 30.42 3.15 -29.40
C ILE A 113 31.80 3.73 -29.12
N ASP A 114 32.71 3.71 -30.10
CA ASP A 114 33.99 4.43 -29.99
C ASP A 114 33.75 5.94 -29.79
N PRO A 115 34.24 6.55 -28.69
CA PRO A 115 34.06 7.98 -28.41
C PRO A 115 34.67 8.90 -29.49
N ASN A 116 35.54 8.38 -30.37
CA ASN A 116 36.15 9.13 -31.47
C ASN A 116 35.43 8.96 -32.83
N GLY A 117 34.24 8.35 -32.85
CA GLY A 117 33.27 8.53 -33.93
C GLY A 117 33.41 7.64 -35.16
N GLY A 118 33.92 6.40 -35.05
CA GLY A 118 34.09 5.55 -36.23
C GLY A 118 33.77 4.07 -36.11
N ASN A 119 34.04 3.42 -34.98
CA ASN A 119 33.94 1.96 -34.88
C ASN A 119 32.93 1.53 -33.81
N MET A 120 32.03 0.64 -34.20
CA MET A 120 30.97 0.08 -33.36
C MET A 120 31.23 -1.42 -33.20
N ASP A 121 31.45 -1.89 -31.97
CA ASP A 121 31.60 -3.32 -31.70
C ASP A 121 30.22 -4.01 -31.72
N MET A 122 29.74 -4.34 -32.93
CA MET A 122 28.42 -4.95 -33.14
C MET A 122 28.26 -6.31 -32.45
N GLY A 123 29.34 -7.08 -32.31
CA GLY A 123 29.29 -8.38 -31.62
C GLY A 123 29.04 -8.20 -30.12
N ARG A 124 29.75 -7.25 -29.52
CA ARG A 124 29.57 -6.88 -28.11
C ARG A 124 28.23 -6.17 -27.86
N MET A 125 27.78 -5.30 -28.77
CA MET A 125 26.46 -4.66 -28.67
C MET A 125 25.32 -5.67 -28.68
N LYS A 126 25.36 -6.68 -29.56
CA LYS A 126 24.28 -7.67 -29.63
C LYS A 126 24.17 -8.47 -28.33
N GLY A 127 25.31 -8.95 -27.81
CA GLY A 127 25.33 -9.73 -26.55
C GLY A 127 24.87 -8.92 -25.33
N VAL A 128 25.29 -7.66 -25.24
CA VAL A 128 24.83 -6.72 -24.21
C VAL A 128 23.33 -6.45 -24.34
N LEU A 129 22.86 -6.15 -25.56
CA LEU A 129 21.45 -5.83 -25.82
C LEU A 129 20.54 -7.00 -25.45
N ASP A 130 20.88 -8.23 -25.86
CA ASP A 130 20.07 -9.41 -25.56
C ASP A 130 19.98 -9.64 -24.04
N ALA A 131 21.10 -9.52 -23.31
CA ALA A 131 21.15 -9.72 -21.86
C ALA A 131 20.38 -8.63 -21.09
N ASP A 132 20.57 -7.35 -21.44
CA ASP A 132 19.93 -6.24 -20.75
C ASP A 132 18.42 -6.18 -21.06
N VAL A 133 18.01 -6.50 -22.28
CA VAL A 133 16.57 -6.62 -22.63
C VAL A 133 15.91 -7.75 -21.84
N GLU A 134 16.61 -8.87 -21.63
CA GLU A 134 16.10 -9.96 -20.80
C GLU A 134 15.97 -9.54 -19.32
N ASN A 135 16.95 -8.83 -18.77
CA ASN A 135 16.88 -8.29 -17.41
C ASN A 135 15.69 -7.34 -17.24
N ILE A 136 15.51 -6.38 -18.16
CA ILE A 136 14.37 -5.45 -18.15
C ILE A 136 13.04 -6.21 -18.20
N ARG A 137 12.92 -7.23 -19.05
CA ARG A 137 11.71 -8.06 -19.13
C ARG A 137 11.41 -8.77 -17.81
N ASN A 138 12.44 -9.33 -17.17
CA ASN A 138 12.29 -10.05 -15.91
C ASN A 138 11.96 -9.10 -14.75
N ALA A 139 12.62 -7.95 -14.66
CA ALA A 139 12.34 -6.91 -13.68
C ALA A 139 10.90 -6.39 -13.83
N ARG A 140 10.48 -6.12 -15.08
CA ARG A 140 9.11 -5.71 -15.39
C ARG A 140 8.08 -6.78 -15.03
N ALA A 141 8.31 -8.05 -15.38
CA ALA A 141 7.41 -9.14 -15.02
C ALA A 141 7.28 -9.31 -13.50
N THR A 142 8.37 -9.08 -12.76
CA THR A 142 8.37 -9.10 -11.30
C THR A 142 7.54 -7.96 -10.72
N ALA A 143 7.68 -6.75 -11.25
CA ALA A 143 6.88 -5.59 -10.87
C ALA A 143 5.38 -5.81 -11.17
N GLU A 144 5.05 -6.26 -12.38
CA GLU A 144 3.69 -6.57 -12.80
C GLU A 144 3.05 -7.63 -11.88
N ARG A 145 3.77 -8.71 -11.56
CA ARG A 145 3.29 -9.74 -10.64
C ARG A 145 3.04 -9.21 -9.23
N ALA A 146 3.93 -8.38 -8.71
CA ALA A 146 3.77 -7.77 -7.39
C ALA A 146 2.52 -6.85 -7.34
N VAL A 147 2.26 -6.10 -8.40
CA VAL A 147 1.04 -5.29 -8.53
C VAL A 147 -0.20 -6.18 -8.61
N GLU A 148 -0.20 -7.20 -9.46
CA GLU A 148 -1.34 -8.11 -9.62
C GLU A 148 -1.73 -8.81 -8.33
N GLU A 149 -0.75 -9.36 -7.60
CA GLU A 149 -0.98 -10.02 -6.31
C GLU A 149 -1.67 -9.08 -5.31
N LYS A 150 -1.25 -7.81 -5.27
CA LYS A 150 -1.89 -6.80 -4.41
C LYS A 150 -3.32 -6.45 -4.85
N MET A 151 -3.57 -6.43 -6.16
CA MET A 151 -4.92 -6.15 -6.69
C MET A 151 -5.92 -7.26 -6.40
N LEU A 152 -5.47 -8.48 -6.05
CA LEU A 152 -6.37 -9.55 -5.63
C LEU A 152 -7.10 -9.24 -4.31
N GLY A 153 -6.58 -8.35 -3.46
CA GLY A 153 -7.27 -7.92 -2.25
C GLY A 153 -7.52 -9.03 -1.22
N THR A 154 -6.69 -10.07 -1.20
CA THR A 154 -6.79 -11.22 -0.28
C THR A 154 -6.18 -10.98 1.10
N GLU A 155 -5.50 -9.85 1.31
CA GLU A 155 -4.83 -9.51 2.57
C GLU A 155 -5.80 -8.88 3.59
N ALA A 156 -5.89 -9.47 4.79
CA ALA A 156 -6.90 -9.17 5.81
C ALA A 156 -6.94 -7.70 6.29
N GLU A 157 -5.83 -6.98 6.22
CA GLU A 157 -5.68 -5.62 6.81
C GLU A 157 -6.19 -4.48 5.88
N GLY A 158 -6.51 -4.79 4.62
CA GLY A 158 -7.07 -3.85 3.63
C GLY A 158 -8.49 -4.20 3.17
N CYS A 159 -9.13 -5.17 3.82
CA CYS A 159 -10.45 -5.70 3.42
C CYS A 159 -11.61 -4.87 3.98
N MET A 160 -11.61 -3.56 3.74
CA MET A 160 -12.87 -2.82 3.82
C MET A 160 -13.58 -2.98 2.48
N ASN A 161 -14.57 -3.87 2.43
CA ASN A 161 -15.48 -3.93 1.31
C ASN A 161 -16.60 -2.89 1.50
N SER A 162 -17.15 -2.36 0.41
CA SER A 162 -18.40 -1.60 0.48
C SER A 162 -19.58 -2.50 0.87
N GLU A 163 -20.80 -1.94 0.91
CA GLU A 163 -22.04 -2.72 0.97
C GLU A 163 -22.14 -3.68 -0.23
N ASP A 164 -21.76 -3.20 -1.42
CA ASP A 164 -21.44 -4.08 -2.54
C ASP A 164 -20.10 -4.79 -2.28
N PRO A 165 -19.90 -6.02 -2.76
CA PRO A 165 -18.71 -6.82 -2.47
C PRO A 165 -17.48 -6.34 -3.27
N VAL A 166 -17.11 -5.07 -3.11
CA VAL A 166 -16.01 -4.36 -3.75
C VAL A 166 -15.03 -3.90 -2.69
N ASN A 167 -13.77 -4.32 -2.82
CA ASN A 167 -12.67 -3.88 -1.97
C ASN A 167 -12.37 -2.39 -2.22
N LEU A 168 -12.51 -1.58 -1.18
CA LEU A 168 -12.39 -0.12 -1.27
C LEU A 168 -10.95 0.37 -1.49
N SER A 169 -9.95 -0.47 -1.24
CA SER A 169 -8.54 -0.13 -1.45
C SER A 169 -8.07 -0.42 -2.88
N THR A 170 -8.64 -1.45 -3.52
CA THR A 170 -8.18 -1.95 -4.84
C THR A 170 -9.22 -1.79 -5.95
N GLY A 171 -10.47 -1.50 -5.60
CA GLY A 171 -11.61 -1.51 -6.54
C GLY A 171 -11.95 -2.92 -7.05
N ASN A 172 -11.45 -3.96 -6.41
CA ASN A 172 -11.68 -5.35 -6.82
C ASN A 172 -13.04 -5.84 -6.35
N PHE A 173 -13.85 -6.39 -7.25
CA PHE A 173 -15.08 -7.10 -6.89
C PHE A 173 -14.76 -8.54 -6.49
N ILE A 174 -15.01 -8.87 -5.21
CA ILE A 174 -14.68 -10.17 -4.58
C ILE A 174 -15.95 -10.77 -3.99
N TYR A 175 -16.39 -11.92 -4.50
CA TYR A 175 -17.65 -12.53 -4.13
C TYR A 175 -17.47 -14.01 -3.77
N GLU A 176 -18.11 -14.46 -2.70
CA GLU A 176 -18.17 -15.87 -2.29
C GLU A 176 -19.63 -16.31 -2.16
N HIS A 177 -19.93 -17.53 -2.61
CA HIS A 177 -21.25 -18.13 -2.47
C HIS A 177 -21.18 -19.64 -2.18
N GLU A 178 -21.96 -20.11 -1.20
CA GLU A 178 -22.22 -21.53 -0.96
C GLU A 178 -23.40 -21.98 -1.84
N ASP A 179 -23.14 -22.69 -2.94
CA ASP A 179 -24.19 -23.14 -3.86
C ASP A 179 -24.92 -24.39 -3.37
N LEU A 180 -24.21 -25.26 -2.65
CA LEU A 180 -24.75 -26.54 -2.18
C LEU A 180 -24.25 -26.80 -0.77
N LYS A 181 -25.16 -27.24 0.10
CA LYS A 181 -24.87 -27.75 1.44
C LYS A 181 -25.67 -29.01 1.70
N VAL A 182 -24.97 -30.13 1.90
CA VAL A 182 -25.56 -31.41 2.29
C VAL A 182 -25.10 -31.75 3.70
N GLY A 183 -26.05 -31.89 4.62
CA GLY A 183 -25.77 -32.26 6.01
C GLY A 183 -25.28 -33.70 6.17
N GLY A 184 -24.74 -34.02 7.34
CA GLY A 184 -24.20 -35.33 7.66
C GLY A 184 -23.20 -35.23 8.81
N GLU A 185 -22.66 -36.37 9.25
CA GLU A 185 -21.55 -36.40 10.22
C GLU A 185 -20.31 -35.67 9.68
N ILE A 186 -20.08 -35.77 8.37
CA ILE A 186 -19.15 -34.93 7.61
C ILE A 186 -19.99 -34.15 6.58
N PRO A 187 -20.26 -32.86 6.80
CA PRO A 187 -21.04 -32.07 5.85
C PRO A 187 -20.25 -31.84 4.54
N LEU A 188 -20.96 -31.89 3.41
CA LEU A 188 -20.44 -31.52 2.10
C LEU A 188 -20.95 -30.12 1.75
N SER A 189 -20.06 -29.16 1.51
CA SER A 189 -20.42 -27.84 1.01
C SER A 189 -19.62 -27.46 -0.22
N PHE A 190 -20.29 -26.96 -1.25
CA PHE A 190 -19.66 -26.45 -2.46
C PHE A 190 -19.68 -24.93 -2.45
N HIS A 191 -18.49 -24.32 -2.53
CA HIS A 191 -18.31 -22.87 -2.53
C HIS A 191 -17.70 -22.44 -3.86
N ARG A 192 -18.27 -21.38 -4.45
CA ARG A 192 -17.66 -20.64 -5.55
C ARG A 192 -17.10 -19.32 -5.04
N TYR A 193 -15.91 -19.00 -5.52
CA TYR A 193 -15.21 -17.75 -5.27
C TYR A 193 -15.03 -17.04 -6.59
N TYR A 194 -15.32 -15.75 -6.63
CA TYR A 194 -15.09 -14.87 -7.77
C TYR A 194 -14.21 -13.71 -7.36
N ASN A 195 -13.22 -13.39 -8.18
CA ASN A 195 -12.33 -12.25 -7.97
C ASN A 195 -12.05 -11.57 -9.31
N SER A 196 -12.59 -10.36 -9.52
CA SER A 196 -12.52 -9.65 -10.80
C SER A 196 -11.10 -9.26 -11.26
N LYS A 197 -10.10 -9.36 -10.36
CA LYS A 197 -8.69 -9.11 -10.66
C LYS A 197 -7.87 -10.40 -10.82
N ASP A 198 -8.46 -11.56 -10.55
CA ASP A 198 -7.83 -12.84 -10.83
C ASP A 198 -7.76 -13.08 -12.35
N ARG A 199 -6.64 -13.59 -12.83
CA ARG A 199 -6.43 -13.89 -14.27
C ARG A 199 -6.55 -15.39 -14.57
N ARG A 200 -6.77 -16.22 -13.55
CA ARG A 200 -6.93 -17.66 -13.72
C ARG A 200 -8.27 -17.97 -14.39
N SER A 201 -8.22 -18.96 -15.28
CA SER A 201 -9.40 -19.55 -15.91
C SER A 201 -9.54 -20.98 -15.41
N GLY A 202 -10.66 -21.27 -14.77
CA GLY A 202 -10.96 -22.58 -14.19
C GLY A 202 -12.09 -23.29 -14.93
N VAL A 203 -12.53 -24.43 -14.40
CA VAL A 203 -13.67 -25.19 -14.92
C VAL A 203 -15.00 -24.42 -14.84
N LEU A 204 -15.05 -23.37 -14.02
CA LEU A 204 -16.19 -22.47 -13.86
C LEU A 204 -16.07 -21.17 -14.67
N GLY A 205 -15.02 -21.03 -15.48
CA GLY A 205 -14.73 -19.84 -16.28
C GLY A 205 -13.67 -18.93 -15.66
N ASP A 206 -13.49 -17.78 -16.29
CA ASP A 206 -12.50 -16.78 -15.88
C ASP A 206 -12.84 -16.20 -14.51
N CYS A 207 -11.82 -15.97 -13.70
CA CYS A 207 -11.92 -15.34 -12.38
C CYS A 207 -12.67 -16.15 -11.31
N PHE A 208 -13.14 -17.37 -11.65
CA PHE A 208 -13.85 -18.26 -10.74
C PHE A 208 -12.97 -19.40 -10.23
N LEU A 209 -13.11 -19.69 -8.94
CA LEU A 209 -12.52 -20.85 -8.26
C LEU A 209 -13.58 -21.56 -7.42
N HIS A 210 -13.32 -22.82 -7.08
CA HIS A 210 -14.15 -23.55 -6.12
C HIS A 210 -13.31 -24.36 -5.12
N ASN A 211 -13.88 -24.66 -3.95
CA ASN A 211 -13.20 -25.30 -2.82
C ASN A 211 -12.75 -26.76 -3.05
N TYR A 212 -13.11 -27.37 -4.20
CA TYR A 212 -12.68 -28.71 -4.61
C TYR A 212 -11.76 -28.70 -5.82
N GLN A 213 -11.33 -27.52 -6.27
CA GLN A 213 -10.45 -27.40 -7.41
C GLN A 213 -9.07 -27.96 -7.04
N THR A 214 -8.59 -28.91 -7.83
CA THR A 214 -7.26 -29.49 -7.67
C THR A 214 -6.37 -28.95 -8.78
N ALA A 215 -5.28 -28.29 -8.43
CA ALA A 215 -4.21 -27.95 -9.36
C ALA A 215 -3.07 -28.97 -9.19
N ILE A 216 -2.51 -29.43 -10.29
CA ILE A 216 -1.21 -30.13 -10.26
C ILE A 216 -0.18 -29.02 -10.49
N GLU A 217 0.59 -28.68 -9.45
CA GLU A 217 1.76 -27.80 -9.55
C GLU A 217 2.96 -28.56 -10.14
#